data_AF-A0A961Q1A5-F1
#
_entry.id   AF-A0A961Q1A5-F1
#
_cell.length_a   1.000
_cell.length_b   1.000
_cell.length_c   1.000
_cell.angle_alpha   90.00
_cell.angle_beta   90.00
_cell.angle_gamma   90.00
#
_symmetry.space_group_name_H-M   'P 1'
#
loop_
_entity.id
_entity.type
_entity.pdbx_description
1 polymer ?
#
loop_
_entity_poly.entity_id
_entity_poly.type
_entity_poly.pdbx_seq_one_letter_code
_entity_poly.pdbx_strand_id
1 'polypeptide(L)'
;GRVFERAWLRRMRAIDRFGTWLKTMPFPEPVMALLDRATPVQRAWCGANASAFRAALLAVNGFDETMKYGGGDKELGVRLANSGVPGQHLRYTAPLVHLEHPRGYADPEHKRANKERVRAERRSGLVWTPHGIEKRARAS
;
A
#
# COMPACT_ATOMS: atom_id res chain seq x y z
N GLY A 1 5.40 -22.09 -11.35
CA GLY A 1 3.97 -22.41 -11.13
C GLY A 1 3.12 -21.68 -12.15
N ARG A 2 2.10 -22.34 -12.72
CA ARG A 2 1.33 -21.86 -13.89
C ARG A 2 0.68 -20.48 -13.73
N VAL A 3 0.40 -20.04 -12.50
CA VAL A 3 -0.32 -18.79 -12.17
C VAL A 3 0.42 -17.50 -12.59
N PHE A 4 1.74 -17.58 -12.86
CA PHE A 4 2.55 -16.44 -13.30
C PHE A 4 2.92 -16.49 -14.79
N GLU A 5 2.48 -17.53 -15.53
CA GLU A 5 2.71 -17.60 -16.97
C GLU A 5 1.83 -16.59 -17.71
N ARG A 6 2.42 -15.84 -18.65
CA ARG A 6 1.67 -14.83 -19.43
C ARG A 6 0.46 -15.41 -20.15
N ALA A 7 0.60 -16.60 -20.73
CA ALA A 7 -0.49 -17.28 -21.42
C ALA A 7 -1.65 -17.59 -20.46
N TRP A 8 -1.35 -18.04 -19.24
CA TRP A 8 -2.36 -18.28 -18.20
C TRP A 8 -3.04 -16.98 -17.77
N LEU A 9 -2.26 -15.92 -17.51
CA LEU A 9 -2.79 -14.60 -17.12
C LEU A 9 -3.71 -14.01 -18.20
N ARG A 10 -3.40 -14.19 -19.49
CA ARG A 10 -4.28 -13.78 -20.60
C ARG A 10 -5.61 -14.54 -20.59
N ARG A 11 -5.58 -15.87 -20.40
CA ARG A 11 -6.81 -16.69 -20.32
C ARG A 11 -7.71 -16.26 -19.16
N MET A 12 -7.10 -15.90 -18.03
CA MET A 12 -7.81 -15.39 -16.85
C MET A 12 -8.21 -13.91 -16.96
N ARG A 13 -7.98 -13.26 -18.11
CA ARG A 13 -8.26 -11.83 -18.35
C ARG A 13 -7.57 -10.88 -17.35
N ALA A 14 -6.45 -11.31 -16.76
CA ALA A 14 -5.66 -10.51 -15.83
C ALA A 14 -4.77 -9.45 -16.52
N ILE A 15 -4.62 -9.55 -17.85
CA ILE A 15 -3.91 -8.59 -18.69
C ILE A 15 -4.93 -7.91 -19.60
N ASP A 16 -5.45 -6.78 -19.13
CA ASP A 16 -6.54 -6.02 -19.74
C ASP A 16 -6.08 -4.68 -20.35
N ARG A 17 -4.89 -4.18 -20.00
CA ARG A 17 -4.35 -2.89 -20.44
C ARG A 17 -2.82 -2.86 -20.40
N PHE A 18 -2.24 -1.83 -21.01
CA PHE A 18 -0.77 -1.65 -21.04
C PHE A 18 -0.11 -1.71 -19.65
N GLY A 19 -0.73 -1.06 -18.66
CA GLY A 19 -0.20 -1.05 -17.29
C GLY A 19 -0.23 -2.39 -16.56
N THR A 20 -1.14 -3.31 -16.90
CA THR A 20 -1.15 -4.68 -16.37
C THR A 20 -0.23 -5.59 -17.18
N TRP A 21 -0.09 -5.34 -18.49
CA TRP A 21 0.91 -6.00 -19.34
C TRP A 21 2.35 -5.73 -18.89
N LEU A 22 2.70 -4.50 -18.50
CA LEU A 22 4.04 -4.18 -17.96
C LEU A 22 4.37 -4.98 -16.70
N LYS A 23 3.37 -5.35 -15.90
CA LYS A 23 3.56 -6.22 -14.72
C LYS A 23 3.90 -7.66 -15.07
N THR A 24 3.93 -8.03 -16.34
CA THR A 24 4.36 -9.37 -16.78
C THR A 24 5.87 -9.47 -17.03
N MET A 25 6.62 -8.42 -16.66
CA MET A 25 8.07 -8.29 -16.87
C MET A 25 8.49 -8.46 -18.34
N PRO A 26 7.91 -7.71 -19.30
CA PRO A 26 8.23 -7.85 -20.72
C PRO A 26 9.66 -7.46 -21.10
N PHE A 27 10.36 -6.72 -20.24
CA PHE A 27 11.72 -6.26 -20.46
C PHE A 27 12.68 -6.81 -19.39
N PRO A 28 14.01 -6.74 -19.59
CA PRO A 28 15.00 -7.12 -18.59
C PRO A 28 14.83 -6.37 -17.27
N GLU A 29 15.23 -7.02 -16.17
CA GLU A 29 15.07 -6.49 -14.81
C GLU A 29 15.56 -5.05 -14.61
N PRO A 30 16.71 -4.60 -15.16
CA PRO A 30 17.14 -3.21 -15.01
C PRO A 30 16.15 -2.18 -15.57
N VAL A 31 15.50 -2.50 -16.69
CA VAL A 31 14.47 -1.65 -17.30
C VAL A 31 13.23 -1.62 -16.41
N MET A 32 12.82 -2.78 -15.89
CA MET A 32 11.65 -2.89 -15.02
C MET A 32 11.86 -2.18 -13.68
N ALA A 33 13.08 -2.25 -13.10
CA ALA A 33 13.46 -1.53 -11.89
C ALA A 33 13.47 -0.01 -12.09
N LEU A 34 13.87 0.47 -13.28
CA LEU A 34 13.74 1.89 -13.62
C LEU A 34 12.26 2.30 -13.67
N LEU A 35 11.39 1.49 -14.30
CA LEU A 35 9.95 1.76 -14.33
C LEU A 35 9.33 1.80 -12.93
N ASP A 36 9.78 0.95 -12.01
CA ASP A 36 9.34 0.97 -10.61
C ASP A 36 9.65 2.29 -9.91
N ARG A 37 10.80 2.90 -10.22
CA ARG A 37 11.19 4.21 -9.68
C ARG A 37 10.45 5.35 -10.36
N ALA A 38 10.29 5.29 -11.69
CA ALA A 38 9.77 6.37 -12.53
C ALA A 38 8.24 6.41 -12.64
N THR A 39 7.53 5.39 -12.16
CA THR A 39 6.06 5.34 -12.28
C THR A 39 5.39 6.56 -11.63
N PRO A 40 4.40 7.20 -12.31
CA PRO A 40 3.67 8.34 -11.74
C PRO A 40 2.62 7.89 -10.70
N VAL A 41 2.44 6.58 -10.50
CA VAL A 41 1.50 6.03 -9.55
C VAL A 41 1.93 6.39 -8.14
N GLN A 42 1.00 6.92 -7.34
CA GLN A 42 1.22 7.24 -5.94
C GLN A 42 1.81 6.05 -5.17
N ARG A 43 2.93 6.28 -4.47
CA ARG A 43 3.55 5.32 -3.55
C ARG A 43 2.75 5.23 -2.26
N ALA A 44 1.77 4.32 -2.25
CA ALA A 44 0.96 4.03 -1.09
C ALA A 44 1.43 2.71 -0.46
N TRP A 45 1.49 2.69 0.88
CA TRP A 45 1.67 1.45 1.62
C TRP A 45 0.49 0.51 1.36
N CYS A 46 0.78 -0.76 1.08
CA CYS A 46 -0.21 -1.79 0.75
C CYS A 46 0.09 -3.03 1.59
N GLY A 47 -0.73 -3.29 2.62
CA GLY A 47 -0.47 -4.31 3.63
C GLY A 47 -0.45 -5.75 3.09
N ALA A 48 -0.94 -5.97 1.87
CA ALA A 48 -0.92 -7.29 1.23
C ALA A 48 0.50 -7.82 0.95
N ASN A 49 1.44 -6.93 0.59
CA ASN A 49 2.86 -7.26 0.47
C ASN A 49 3.67 -5.97 0.61
N ALA A 50 4.04 -5.66 1.85
CA ALA A 50 4.88 -4.53 2.18
C ALA A 50 5.83 -4.91 3.31
N SER A 51 6.96 -4.23 3.36
CA SER A 51 7.94 -4.36 4.44
C SER A 51 8.49 -2.98 4.80
N ALA A 52 8.89 -2.84 6.05
CA ALA A 52 9.58 -1.65 6.56
C ALA A 52 10.54 -2.09 7.66
N PHE A 53 11.53 -1.25 7.93
CA PHE A 53 12.36 -1.40 9.11
C PHE A 53 11.49 -1.31 10.36
N ARG A 54 11.72 -2.23 11.30
CA ARG A 54 11.01 -2.25 12.60
C ARG A 54 11.05 -0.89 13.30
N ALA A 55 12.21 -0.22 13.29
CA ALA A 55 12.37 1.09 13.91
C ALA A 55 11.43 2.15 13.29
N ALA A 56 11.22 2.14 11.98
CA ALA A 56 10.32 3.07 11.31
C ALA A 56 8.85 2.82 11.71
N LEU A 57 8.43 1.55 11.82
CA LEU A 57 7.09 1.20 12.28
C LEU A 57 6.85 1.61 13.73
N LEU A 58 7.85 1.42 14.60
CA LEU A 58 7.74 1.85 16.00
C LEU A 58 7.73 3.37 16.14
N ALA A 59 8.53 4.09 15.34
CA ALA A 59 8.58 5.55 15.37
C ALA A 59 7.24 6.22 15.07
N VAL A 60 6.37 5.55 14.29
CA VAL A 60 5.01 6.04 13.98
C VAL A 60 3.93 5.42 14.87
N ASN A 61 4.26 4.48 15.75
CA ASN A 61 3.36 3.68 16.58
C ASN A 61 2.58 2.56 15.87
N GLY A 62 3.06 2.00 14.76
CA GLY A 62 2.35 0.93 14.05
C GLY A 62 1.01 1.37 13.46
N PHE A 63 0.06 0.47 13.25
CA PHE A 63 -1.27 0.80 12.69
C PHE A 63 -2.14 1.53 13.70
N ASP A 64 -3.01 2.43 13.23
CA ASP A 64 -4.09 2.96 14.06
C ASP A 64 -5.20 1.90 14.21
N GLU A 65 -5.34 1.35 15.41
CA GLU A 65 -6.27 0.26 15.69
C GLU A 65 -7.75 0.69 15.74
N THR A 66 -8.05 2.00 15.70
CA THR A 66 -9.43 2.49 15.58
C THR A 66 -9.95 2.43 14.15
N MET A 67 -9.06 2.30 13.16
CA MET A 67 -9.44 2.24 11.77
C MET A 67 -9.99 0.86 11.42
N LYS A 68 -11.31 0.80 11.20
CA LYS A 68 -11.99 -0.35 10.60
C LYS A 68 -11.60 -0.51 9.12
N TYR A 69 -12.25 -1.47 8.45
CA TYR A 69 -11.96 -1.85 7.07
C TYR A 69 -11.81 -0.63 6.12
N GLY A 70 -10.68 -0.62 5.40
CA GLY A 70 -10.39 0.30 4.31
C GLY A 70 -9.57 1.53 4.76
N GLY A 71 -8.40 1.72 4.16
CA GLY A 71 -7.61 2.94 4.34
C GLY A 71 -6.52 2.90 5.42
N GLY A 72 -6.57 1.95 6.37
CA GLY A 72 -5.55 1.82 7.44
C GLY A 72 -4.12 1.66 6.91
N ASP A 73 -3.92 0.85 5.87
CA ASP A 73 -2.62 0.74 5.19
C ASP A 73 -2.11 2.09 4.67
N LYS A 74 -3.00 2.86 4.04
CA LYS A 74 -2.62 4.16 3.46
C LYS A 74 -2.33 5.18 4.54
N GLU A 75 -3.03 5.09 5.66
CA GLU A 75 -2.81 5.92 6.84
C GLU A 75 -1.43 5.67 7.45
N LEU A 76 -1.08 4.40 7.68
CA LEU A 76 0.27 4.01 8.13
C LEU A 76 1.34 4.52 7.16
N GLY A 77 1.12 4.33 5.85
CA GLY A 77 2.03 4.83 4.82
C GLY A 77 2.16 6.36 4.79
N VAL A 78 1.11 7.10 5.14
CA VAL A 78 1.15 8.56 5.30
C VAL A 78 2.03 8.94 6.48
N ARG A 79 1.82 8.32 7.65
CA ARG A 79 2.64 8.60 8.84
C ARG A 79 4.11 8.27 8.63
N LEU A 80 4.43 7.16 7.95
CA LEU A 80 5.81 6.83 7.54
C LEU A 80 6.40 7.88 6.61
N ALA A 81 5.66 8.35 5.61
CA ALA A 81 6.13 9.41 4.72
C ALA A 81 6.36 10.73 5.48
N ASN A 82 5.44 11.10 6.37
CA ASN A 82 5.54 12.29 7.21
C ASN A 82 6.73 12.20 8.20
N SER A 83 7.14 11.00 8.61
CA SER A 83 8.31 10.79 9.45
C SER A 83 9.65 10.82 8.69
N GLY A 84 9.60 11.10 7.39
CA GLY A 84 10.79 11.14 6.53
C GLY A 84 11.18 9.78 5.95
N VAL A 85 10.32 8.75 6.04
CA VAL A 85 10.54 7.43 5.46
C VAL A 85 9.73 7.31 4.15
N PRO A 86 10.32 7.63 2.98
CA PRO A 86 9.61 7.57 1.72
C PRO A 86 9.33 6.11 1.31
N GLY A 87 8.18 5.90 0.67
CA GLY A 87 7.85 4.60 0.07
C GLY A 87 8.64 4.31 -1.20
N GLN A 88 8.80 3.01 -1.49
CA GLN A 88 9.31 2.46 -2.75
C GLN A 88 8.27 1.50 -3.34
N HIS A 89 8.18 1.46 -4.68
CA HIS A 89 7.40 0.45 -5.38
C HIS A 89 8.28 -0.69 -5.88
N LEU A 90 7.70 -1.89 -5.86
CA LEU A 90 8.11 -3.07 -6.64
C LEU A 90 6.94 -3.51 -7.52
N ARG A 91 6.34 -2.55 -8.22
CA ARG A 91 5.09 -2.71 -8.98
C ARG A 91 5.27 -3.64 -10.18
N TYR A 92 6.42 -3.54 -10.84
CA TYR A 92 6.73 -4.27 -12.06
C TYR A 92 7.66 -5.45 -11.79
N THR A 93 8.62 -5.30 -10.87
CA THR A 93 9.57 -6.37 -10.50
C THR A 93 9.00 -7.44 -9.57
N ALA A 94 8.03 -7.12 -8.71
CA ALA A 94 7.41 -8.07 -7.79
C ALA A 94 5.86 -7.99 -7.81
N PRO A 95 5.22 -8.26 -8.97
CA PRO A 95 3.78 -8.18 -9.10
C PRO A 95 3.07 -9.30 -8.34
N LEU A 96 1.88 -9.00 -7.83
CA LEU A 96 1.01 -9.97 -7.15
C LEU A 96 -0.20 -10.30 -8.00
N VAL A 97 -0.68 -11.53 -7.85
CA VAL A 97 -2.00 -11.95 -8.32
C VAL A 97 -2.98 -11.90 -7.14
N HIS A 98 -4.16 -11.35 -7.36
CA HIS A 98 -5.24 -11.37 -6.37
C HIS A 98 -6.15 -12.54 -6.68
N LEU A 99 -6.48 -13.34 -5.66
CA LEU A 99 -7.56 -14.30 -5.73
C LEU A 99 -8.86 -13.54 -5.41
N GLU A 100 -9.76 -13.44 -6.38
CA GLU A 100 -10.99 -12.68 -6.20
C GLU A 100 -11.85 -13.32 -5.11
N HIS A 101 -12.37 -12.47 -4.22
CA HIS A 101 -13.28 -12.87 -3.16
C HIS A 101 -14.30 -11.76 -2.90
N PRO A 102 -15.51 -12.10 -2.41
CA PRO A 102 -16.49 -11.11 -1.98
C PRO A 102 -15.95 -10.19 -0.88
N ARG A 103 -16.50 -8.98 -0.80
CA ARG A 103 -16.08 -7.94 0.16
C ARG A 103 -17.26 -7.49 1.02
N GLY A 104 -18.03 -8.45 1.56
CA GLY A 104 -19.27 -8.18 2.30
C GLY A 104 -19.10 -7.34 3.58
N TYR A 105 -17.89 -7.32 4.15
CA TYR A 105 -17.53 -6.50 5.31
C TYR A 105 -17.33 -5.01 5.00
N ALA A 106 -17.42 -4.60 3.73
CA ALA A 106 -16.86 -3.34 3.25
C ALA A 106 -17.89 -2.20 3.22
N ASP A 107 -17.97 -1.44 4.30
CA ASP A 107 -18.90 -0.30 4.44
C ASP A 107 -18.45 0.96 3.65
N PRO A 108 -19.27 1.50 2.73
CA PRO A 108 -18.96 2.72 1.97
C PRO A 108 -18.75 3.98 2.81
N GLU A 109 -19.47 4.15 3.91
CA GLU A 109 -19.37 5.32 4.77
C GLU A 109 -18.06 5.31 5.54
N HIS A 110 -17.72 4.18 6.17
CA HIS A 110 -16.42 4.00 6.82
C HIS A 110 -15.26 4.23 5.85
N LYS A 111 -15.36 3.74 4.60
CA LYS A 111 -14.33 4.00 3.56
C LYS A 111 -14.17 5.48 3.25
N ARG A 112 -15.28 6.24 3.20
CA ARG A 112 -15.27 7.69 2.93
C ARG A 112 -14.60 8.43 4.09
N ALA A 113 -15.03 8.16 5.32
CA ALA A 113 -14.45 8.75 6.53
C ALA A 113 -12.94 8.47 6.63
N ASN A 114 -12.51 7.22 6.41
CA ASN A 114 -11.10 6.85 6.43
C ASN A 114 -10.30 7.55 5.31
N LYS A 115 -10.88 7.75 4.12
CA LYS A 115 -10.23 8.49 3.03
C LYS A 115 -10.03 9.97 3.37
N GLU A 116 -11.00 10.59 4.04
CA GLU A 116 -10.92 11.98 4.50
C GLU A 116 -9.87 12.13 5.60
N ARG A 117 -9.87 11.20 6.57
CA ARG A 117 -8.86 11.11 7.62
C ARG A 117 -7.44 11.02 7.07
N VAL A 118 -7.17 10.07 6.17
CA VAL A 118 -5.85 9.91 5.50
C VAL A 118 -5.41 11.18 4.77
N ARG A 119 -6.37 11.92 4.16
CA ARG A 119 -6.08 13.20 3.50
C ARG A 119 -5.73 14.29 4.50
N ALA A 120 -6.45 14.35 5.63
CA ALA A 120 -6.19 15.32 6.70
C ALA A 120 -4.81 15.08 7.34
N GLU A 121 -4.49 13.84 7.70
CA GLU A 121 -3.21 13.45 8.33
C GLU A 121 -2.01 13.70 7.40
N ARG A 122 -2.20 13.49 6.09
CA ARG A 122 -1.18 13.85 5.09
C ARG A 122 -0.90 15.35 5.08
N ARG A 123 -1.94 16.19 5.20
CA ARG A 123 -1.78 17.65 5.19
C ARG A 123 -1.24 18.19 6.51
N SER A 124 -1.63 17.60 7.62
CA SER A 124 -1.17 18.04 8.95
C SER A 124 0.26 17.60 9.26
N GLY A 125 0.81 16.66 8.49
CA GLY A 125 2.12 16.09 8.80
C GLY A 125 2.08 15.17 10.03
N LEU A 126 0.92 14.57 10.35
CA LEU A 126 0.81 13.65 11.48
C LEU A 126 1.81 12.50 11.31
N VAL A 127 2.65 12.26 12.32
CA VAL A 127 3.67 11.19 12.31
C VAL A 127 3.29 10.04 13.23
N TRP A 128 2.57 10.30 14.32
CA TRP A 128 2.36 9.34 15.39
C TRP A 128 0.88 9.30 15.78
N THR A 129 0.32 8.10 15.94
CA THR A 129 -1.07 7.91 16.41
C THR A 129 -1.10 7.51 17.89
N PRO A 130 -2.01 8.07 18.71
CA PRO A 130 -2.24 7.59 20.09
C PRO A 130 -2.94 6.23 20.16
N HIS A 131 -3.45 5.73 19.03
CA HIS A 131 -4.21 4.49 18.98
C HIS A 131 -3.41 3.31 18.38
N GLY A 132 -2.08 3.43 18.39
CA GLY A 132 -1.14 2.46 17.85
C GLY A 132 -0.72 1.37 18.84
N ILE A 133 0.47 0.80 18.64
CA ILE A 133 1.06 -0.25 19.50
C ILE A 133 1.08 0.19 20.97
N GLU A 134 1.59 1.40 21.23
CA GLU A 134 1.58 2.01 22.55
C GLU A 134 0.28 2.76 22.80
N LYS A 135 -0.42 2.40 23.89
CA LYS A 135 -1.67 3.02 24.35
C LYS A 135 -1.45 4.12 25.39
N ARG A 136 -0.31 4.81 25.32
CA ARG A 136 0.03 5.86 26.29
C ARG A 136 -0.70 7.15 25.94
N ALA A 137 -1.43 7.73 26.91
CA ALA A 137 -1.69 9.16 26.88
C ALA A 137 -0.32 9.85 26.91
N ARG A 138 0.04 10.63 25.88
CA ARG A 138 1.29 11.39 25.95
C ARG A 138 1.19 12.34 27.15
N ALA A 139 2.12 12.20 28.09
CA ALA A 139 2.42 13.28 29.01
C ALA A 139 2.84 14.50 28.18
N SER A 140 2.34 15.65 28.62
CA SER A 140 2.48 16.99 28.02
C SER A 140 3.94 17.34 27.75
#